data_AF-A0A3D3GU35-F1
#
_entry.id   AF-A0A3D3GU35-F1
#
_cell.length_a   1.000
_cell.length_b   1.000
_cell.length_c   1.000
_cell.angle_alpha   90.00
_cell.angle_beta   90.00
_cell.angle_gamma   90.00
#
_symmetry.space_group_name_H-M   'P 1'
#
loop_
_entity.id
_entity.type
_entity.pdbx_description
1 polymer ?
#
loop_
_entity_poly.entity_id
_entity_poly.type
_entity_poly.pdbx_seq_one_letter_code
_entity_poly.pdbx_strand_id
1 'polypeptide(L)' 'GEKEMWVASAKHPSHAVYNDTTLQQHCPDTAGIAFDQCVSGTNYSFTFGKIGTWNYHDHINPSAFGAVIVVE' A
#
# COMPACT_ATOMS: atom_id res chain seq x y z
N GLY A 1 -21.57 9.17 -5.32
CA GLY A 1 -20.62 9.47 -4.23
C GLY A 1 -19.31 8.77 -4.55
N GLU A 2 -18.18 9.34 -4.14
CA GLU A 2 -16.87 8.67 -4.25
C GLU A 2 -16.86 7.39 -3.40
N LYS A 3 -16.24 6.32 -3.91
CA LYS A 3 -16.15 5.03 -3.20
C LYS A 3 -14.88 5.02 -2.37
N GLU A 4 -14.97 4.60 -1.10
CA GLU A 4 -13.80 4.38 -0.26
C GLU A 4 -12.99 3.16 -0.72
N MET A 5 -11.68 3.25 -0.49
CA MET A 5 -10.67 2.23 -0.70
C MET A 5 -9.72 2.21 0.50
N TRP A 6 -9.11 1.05 0.76
CA TRP A 6 -8.06 0.92 1.75
C TRP A 6 -6.95 0.04 1.19
N VAL A 7 -6.05 0.64 0.41
CA VAL A 7 -5.00 -0.07 -0.31
C VAL A 7 -3.79 -0.33 0.58
N ALA A 8 -3.29 -1.56 0.55
CA ALA A 8 -2.07 -1.94 1.24
C ALA A 8 -1.31 -3.05 0.47
N SER A 9 -0.03 -3.16 0.81
CA SER A 9 0.84 -4.21 0.28
C SER A 9 0.32 -5.62 0.62
N ALA A 10 0.54 -6.58 -0.27
CA ALA A 10 -0.13 -7.90 -0.18
C ALA A 10 0.48 -8.89 0.84
N LYS A 11 1.58 -8.55 1.53
CA LYS A 11 2.31 -9.49 2.40
C LYS A 11 1.66 -9.58 3.78
N HIS A 12 0.70 -10.48 3.93
CA HIS A 12 0.02 -10.69 5.21
C HIS A 12 0.83 -11.53 6.21
N PRO A 13 0.67 -11.29 7.53
CA PRO A 13 -0.01 -10.13 8.14
C PRO A 13 0.93 -8.93 8.33
N SER A 14 2.19 -9.02 7.89
CA SER A 14 3.25 -8.10 8.31
C SER A 14 3.29 -6.80 7.53
N HIS A 15 2.79 -6.79 6.30
CA HIS A 15 2.88 -5.69 5.35
C HIS A 15 4.31 -5.18 5.10
N ALA A 16 5.30 -6.06 5.30
CA ALA A 16 6.71 -5.73 5.17
C ALA A 16 7.22 -5.91 3.74
N VAL A 17 6.59 -5.24 2.78
CA VAL A 17 6.95 -5.28 1.35
C VAL A 17 7.87 -4.12 0.96
N TYR A 18 7.56 -2.90 1.39
CA TYR A 18 8.31 -1.72 0.99
C TYR A 18 9.08 -1.14 2.19
N ASN A 19 10.36 -0.83 1.96
CA ASN A 19 11.30 -0.31 2.98
C ASN A 19 11.56 -1.24 4.17
N ASP A 20 11.23 -2.53 4.07
CA ASP A 20 11.42 -3.53 5.14
C ASP A 20 10.79 -3.13 6.49
N THR A 21 9.75 -2.29 6.45
CA THR A 21 8.98 -1.88 7.65
C THR A 21 7.73 -2.74 7.78
N THR A 22 7.44 -3.20 9.00
CA THR A 22 6.16 -3.83 9.33
C THR A 22 5.03 -2.81 9.42
N LEU A 23 3.79 -3.29 9.34
CA LEU A 23 2.57 -2.47 9.54
C LEU A 23 2.67 -1.57 10.77
N GLN A 24 3.12 -2.11 11.91
CA GLN A 24 3.23 -1.34 13.16
C GLN A 24 4.34 -0.28 13.14
N GLN A 25 5.29 -0.37 12.20
CA GLN A 25 6.41 0.57 12.09
C GLN A 25 6.07 1.75 11.16
N HIS A 26 5.28 1.55 10.10
CA HIS A 26 4.94 2.62 9.15
C HIS A 26 3.53 3.18 9.31
N CYS A 27 2.63 2.50 10.02
CA CYS A 27 1.31 3.04 10.34
C CYS A 27 1.22 3.56 11.78
N PRO A 28 0.57 4.71 12.03
CA PRO A 28 -0.05 5.59 11.04
C PRO A 28 1.01 6.35 10.21
N ASP A 29 0.77 6.48 8.90
CA ASP A 29 1.69 7.17 8.00
C ASP A 29 1.51 8.70 8.08
N THR A 30 2.09 9.31 9.11
CA THR A 30 2.02 10.76 9.29
C THR A 30 2.90 11.55 8.31
N ALA A 31 3.80 10.88 7.60
CA ALA A 31 4.75 11.50 6.68
C ALA A 31 4.35 11.39 5.22
N GLY A 32 3.35 10.55 4.88
CA GLY A 32 2.89 10.34 3.50
C GLY A 32 3.91 9.57 2.65
N ILE A 33 4.66 8.66 3.27
CA ILE A 33 5.75 7.90 2.62
C ILE A 33 5.61 6.39 2.77
N ALA A 34 4.53 5.89 3.40
CA ALA A 34 4.26 4.47 3.47
C ALA A 34 3.58 4.01 2.18
N PHE A 35 3.91 2.79 1.72
CA PHE A 35 3.21 2.15 0.61
C PHE A 35 1.81 1.63 1.02
N ASP A 36 1.57 1.48 2.32
CA ASP A 36 0.26 1.14 2.83
C ASP A 36 -0.50 2.43 3.17
N GLN A 37 -1.76 2.53 2.76
CA GLN A 37 -2.59 3.72 3.01
C GLN A 37 -2.85 3.96 4.51
N CYS A 38 -2.67 2.95 5.36
CA CYS A 38 -2.87 2.95 6.81
C CYS A 38 -4.29 3.26 7.33
N VAL A 39 -5.16 3.86 6.50
CA VAL A 39 -6.54 4.23 6.81
C VAL A 39 -7.40 4.15 5.54
N SER A 40 -8.73 4.00 5.66
CA SER A 40 -9.62 4.11 4.50
C SER A 40 -9.71 5.56 4.00
N GLY A 41 -9.99 5.73 2.71
CA GLY A 41 -10.16 7.04 2.08
C GLY A 41 -10.56 6.91 0.61
N THR A 42 -10.79 8.02 -0.07
CA THR A 42 -11.19 8.00 -1.50
C THR A 42 -10.01 8.11 -2.46
N ASN A 43 -8.87 8.62 -1.99
CA ASN A 43 -7.64 8.78 -2.76
C ASN A 43 -6.42 8.44 -1.89
N TYR A 44 -5.40 7.91 -2.53
CA TYR A 44 -4.11 7.58 -1.94
C TYR A 44 -3.01 7.70 -3.01
N SER A 45 -1.87 8.28 -2.63
CA SER A 45 -0.74 8.50 -3.53
C SER A 45 0.56 8.06 -2.88
N PHE A 46 1.42 7.42 -3.65
CA PHE A 46 2.72 6.96 -3.21
C PHE A 46 3.72 6.93 -4.37
N THR A 47 4.96 7.31 -4.09
CA THR A 47 6.05 7.33 -5.08
C THR A 47 6.98 6.14 -4.84
N PHE A 48 7.03 5.22 -5.81
CA PHE A 48 8.00 4.13 -5.81
C PHE A 48 9.37 4.65 -6.23
N GLY A 49 10.34 4.57 -5.32
CA GLY A 49 11.75 4.93 -5.56
C GLY A 49 12.65 3.71 -5.81
N LYS A 50 12.09 2.51 -5.94
CA LYS A 50 12.83 1.25 -6.10
C LYS A 50 12.23 0.40 -7.22
N ILE A 51 13.11 -0.12 -8.08
CA ILE A 51 12.80 -1.17 -9.05
C ILE A 51 12.28 -2.39 -8.31
N GLY A 52 11.24 -3.02 -8.84
CA GLY A 52 10.61 -4.19 -8.22
C GLY A 52 9.19 -4.43 -8.68
N THR A 53 8.62 -5.54 -8.20
CA THR A 53 7.20 -5.87 -8.36
C THR A 53 6.52 -5.74 -7.01
N TRP A 54 5.57 -4.81 -6.92
CA TRP A 54 4.92 -4.43 -5.67
C TRP A 54 3.43 -4.83 -5.71
N ASN A 55 3.13 -5.98 -5.12
CA ASN A 55 1.77 -6.50 -5.05
C ASN A 55 0.94 -5.74 -3.99
N TYR A 56 -0.28 -5.39 -4.33
CA TYR A 56 -1.22 -4.68 -3.45
C TYR A 56 -2.65 -5.19 -3.64
N HIS A 57 -3.51 -4.84 -2.68
CA HIS A 57 -4.95 -5.08 -2.76
C HIS A 57 -5.70 -4.07 -1.91
N ASP A 58 -6.99 -3.89 -2.20
CA ASP A 58 -7.93 -3.11 -1.41
C ASP A 58 -8.49 -3.98 -0.27
N HIS A 59 -8.27 -3.58 0.98
CA HIS A 59 -8.81 -4.24 2.17
C HIS A 59 -10.33 -4.12 2.28
N ILE A 60 -10.97 -3.14 1.63
CA ILE A 60 -12.44 -3.02 1.55
C ILE A 60 -12.99 -3.99 0.50
N ASN A 61 -12.31 -4.14 -0.62
CA ASN A 61 -12.68 -5.05 -1.70
C ASN A 61 -11.52 -5.97 -2.09
N PRO A 62 -11.34 -7.13 -1.40
CA PRO A 62 -10.19 -8.00 -1.61
C PRO A 62 -10.04 -8.57 -3.03
N SER A 63 -11.12 -8.58 -3.83
CA SER A 63 -11.05 -8.99 -5.24
C SER A 63 -10.41 -7.91 -6.14
N ALA A 64 -10.24 -6.68 -5.65
CA ALA A 64 -9.49 -5.63 -6.31
C ALA A 64 -8.03 -5.69 -5.84
N PHE A 65 -7.20 -6.36 -6.64
CA PHE A 65 -5.77 -6.52 -6.41
C PHE A 65 -4.97 -6.24 -7.68
N GLY A 66 -3.67 -6.03 -7.52
CA GLY A 66 -2.78 -5.76 -8.64
C GLY A 66 -1.31 -5.79 -8.24
N ALA A 67 -0.48 -5.44 -9.21
CA ALA A 67 0.96 -5.30 -9.03
C ALA A 67 1.43 -4.03 -9.74
N VAL A 68 2.29 -3.25 -9.06
CA VAL A 68 3.06 -2.18 -9.71
C VAL A 68 4.43 -2.74 -10.06
N ILE A 69 4.77 -2.74 -11.36
CA ILE A 69 6.08 -3.18 -11.84
C ILE A 69 6.89 -1.92 -12.17
N VAL A 70 7.94 -1.66 -11.39
CA VAL A 70 8.87 -0.55 -11.60
C VAL A 70 10.12 -1.11 -12.27
N VAL A 71 10.44 -0.59 -13.45
CA VAL A 71 11.61 -0.92 -14.28
C VAL A 71 12.45 0.33 -14.56
N GLU A 72 13.65 0.15 -15.10
CA GLU A 72 14.53 1.25 -15.57
C GLU A 72 13.98 1.99 -16.80
#